data_AF-A0A661NRM4-F1
#
_entry.id   AF-A0A661NRM4-F1
#
_cell.length_a   1.000
_cell.length_b   1.000
_cell.length_c   1.000
_cell.angle_alpha   90.00
_cell.angle_beta   90.00
_cell.angle_gamma   90.00
#
_symmetry.space_group_name_H-M   'P 1'
#
loop_
_entity.id
_entity.type
_entity.pdbx_description
1 polymer ?
#
loop_
_entity_poly.entity_id
_entity_poly.type
_entity_poly.pdbx_seq_one_letter_code
_entity_poly.pdbx_strand_id
1 'polypeptide(L)'
;MARAFAILNSTAITSQNRWRIVYDLDNLQVFFRTDRSPRVKSLSLRTYTDSCRKPALAADMNAKVEGDIGNLLRPVTRQAELKLIEDSLVHLAGKLPPGTGRQLVEHALSFGCRVP
;
A
#
# COMPACT_ATOMS: atom_id res chain seq x y z
N MET A 1 2.64 3.17 -20.66
CA MET A 1 2.69 2.13 -19.60
C MET A 1 3.84 1.11 -19.78
N ALA A 2 3.86 0.28 -20.83
CA ALA A 2 4.89 -0.79 -20.98
C ALA A 2 6.36 -0.30 -20.92
N ARG A 3 6.68 0.81 -21.60
CA ARG A 3 8.03 1.40 -21.59
C ARG A 3 8.49 1.84 -20.19
N ALA A 4 7.59 2.37 -19.37
CA ALA A 4 7.92 2.78 -18.00
C ALA A 4 8.31 1.59 -17.14
N PHE A 5 7.58 0.46 -17.23
CA PHE A 5 7.96 -0.76 -16.54
C PHE A 5 9.27 -1.38 -17.04
N ALA A 6 9.62 -1.21 -18.32
CA ALA A 6 10.91 -1.63 -18.84
C ALA A 6 12.07 -0.84 -18.21
N ILE A 7 11.91 0.49 -18.07
CA ILE A 7 12.90 1.34 -17.37
C ILE A 7 13.01 0.96 -15.89
N LEU A 8 11.87 0.80 -15.19
CA LEU A 8 11.87 0.35 -13.80
C LEU A 8 12.48 -1.05 -13.62
N ASN A 9 12.48 -1.88 -14.66
CA ASN A 9 13.16 -3.16 -14.66
C ASN A 9 14.67 -3.01 -14.87
N SER A 10 15.12 -2.10 -15.73
CA SER A 10 16.56 -1.89 -15.98
C SER A 10 17.29 -1.30 -14.78
N THR A 11 16.59 -0.60 -13.89
CA THR A 11 17.17 -0.02 -12.66
C THR A 11 16.85 -0.82 -11.41
N ALA A 12 16.29 -2.02 -11.53
CA ALA A 12 15.93 -2.83 -10.38
C ALA A 12 17.17 -3.45 -9.72
N ILE A 13 17.26 -3.35 -8.39
CA ILE A 13 18.20 -4.14 -7.61
C ILE A 13 17.56 -5.51 -7.37
N THR A 14 18.08 -6.51 -8.07
CA THR A 14 17.62 -7.91 -7.95
C THR A 14 17.60 -8.32 -6.48
N SER A 15 16.51 -8.99 -6.05
CA SER A 15 16.21 -9.39 -4.65
C SER A 15 15.77 -8.29 -3.67
N GLN A 16 15.85 -7.00 -4.03
CA GLN A 16 15.40 -5.91 -3.14
C GLN A 16 14.12 -5.21 -3.62
N ASN A 17 13.88 -5.10 -4.93
CA ASN A 17 12.67 -4.46 -5.45
C ASN A 17 11.41 -5.32 -5.25
N ARG A 18 10.61 -4.99 -4.23
CA ARG A 18 9.33 -5.66 -3.91
C ARG A 18 8.15 -5.22 -4.77
N TRP A 19 8.21 -3.99 -5.30
CA TRP A 19 7.14 -3.39 -6.08
C TRP A 19 7.69 -2.46 -7.16
N ARG A 20 6.86 -2.21 -8.17
CA ARG A 20 7.09 -1.21 -9.22
C ARG A 20 5.79 -0.46 -9.42
N ILE A 21 5.87 0.87 -9.41
CA ILE A 21 4.71 1.76 -9.47
C ILE A 21 4.98 2.79 -10.57
N VAL A 22 4.01 2.97 -11.46
CA VAL A 22 4.01 3.96 -12.52
C VAL A 22 2.83 4.88 -12.29
N TYR A 23 3.08 6.17 -12.19
CA TYR A 23 2.06 7.19 -12.08
C TYR A 23 1.82 7.82 -13.46
N ASP A 24 0.58 7.80 -13.92
CA ASP A 24 0.11 8.54 -15.06
C ASP A 24 -0.66 9.76 -14.52
N LEU A 25 0.04 10.90 -14.46
CA LEU A 25 -0.48 12.11 -13.85
C LEU A 25 -1.55 12.78 -14.74
N ASP A 26 -1.42 12.67 -16.06
CA ASP A 26 -2.38 13.25 -17.01
C ASP A 26 -3.74 12.54 -16.90
N ASN A 27 -3.72 11.22 -16.73
CA ASN A 27 -4.94 10.42 -16.59
C ASN A 27 -5.37 10.22 -15.13
N LEU A 28 -4.57 10.67 -14.16
CA LEU A 28 -4.73 10.39 -12.73
C LEU A 28 -4.91 8.89 -12.47
N GLN A 29 -4.00 8.07 -13.02
CA GLN A 29 -3.99 6.62 -12.86
C GLN A 29 -2.69 6.13 -12.23
N VAL A 30 -2.80 5.13 -11.37
CA VAL A 30 -1.67 4.41 -10.80
C VAL A 30 -1.64 3.02 -11.40
N PHE A 31 -0.48 2.59 -11.88
CA PHE A 31 -0.23 1.21 -12.32
C PHE A 31 0.83 0.59 -11.44
N PHE A 32 0.64 -0.63 -11.00
CA PHE A 32 1.64 -1.30 -10.16
C PHE A 32 1.66 -2.81 -10.33
N ARG A 33 2.78 -3.41 -9.95
CA ARG A 33 2.94 -4.85 -9.79
C ARG A 33 3.91 -5.13 -8.65
N THR A 34 3.77 -6.28 -8.01
CA THR A 34 4.69 -6.73 -6.95
C THR A 34 5.52 -7.91 -7.46
N ASP A 35 6.59 -8.23 -6.74
CA ASP A 35 7.37 -9.44 -6.97
C ASP A 35 6.53 -10.72 -6.75
N ARG A 36 5.58 -10.70 -5.81
CA ARG A 36 4.65 -11.80 -5.52
C ARG A 36 3.47 -11.88 -6.49
N SER A 37 3.18 -10.81 -7.23
CA SER A 37 2.08 -10.74 -8.18
C SER A 37 2.49 -9.88 -9.38
N PRO A 38 3.08 -10.49 -10.44
CA PRO A 38 3.70 -9.77 -11.54
C PRO A 38 2.69 -9.15 -12.53
N ARG A 39 1.39 -9.49 -12.39
CA ARG A 39 0.30 -8.90 -13.16
C ARG A 39 0.13 -7.43 -12.80
N VAL A 40 -0.01 -6.59 -13.83
CA VAL A 40 -0.19 -5.15 -13.65
C VAL A 40 -1.61 -4.88 -13.16
N LYS A 41 -1.70 -4.21 -12.02
CA LYS A 41 -2.93 -3.68 -11.45
C LYS A 41 -3.00 -2.19 -11.75
N SER A 42 -4.20 -1.66 -11.88
CA SER A 42 -4.43 -0.24 -12.06
C SER A 42 -5.45 0.30 -11.07
N LEU A 43 -5.37 1.60 -10.78
CA LEU A 43 -6.33 2.32 -9.98
C LEU A 43 -6.51 3.73 -10.54
N SER A 44 -7.76 4.13 -10.80
CA SER A 44 -8.10 5.51 -11.18
C SER A 44 -8.22 6.38 -9.93
N LEU A 45 -7.41 7.43 -9.81
CA LEU A 45 -7.49 8.35 -8.69
C LEU A 45 -8.65 9.35 -8.80
N ARG A 46 -9.25 9.48 -10.00
CA ARG A 46 -10.35 10.44 -10.27
C ARG A 46 -11.59 10.21 -9.43
N THR A 47 -11.80 8.98 -8.95
CA THR A 47 -13.02 8.56 -8.25
C THR A 47 -12.90 8.71 -6.73
N TYR A 48 -11.73 9.10 -6.21
CA TYR A 48 -11.51 9.25 -4.77
C TYR A 48 -11.49 10.72 -4.39
N THR A 49 -12.37 11.08 -3.45
CA THR A 49 -12.44 12.41 -2.86
C THR A 49 -11.53 12.49 -1.65
N ASP A 50 -10.69 13.52 -1.58
CA ASP A 50 -9.91 13.80 -0.38
C ASP A 50 -10.83 14.30 0.75
N SER A 51 -11.15 13.42 1.69
CA SER A 51 -12.10 13.71 2.76
C SER A 51 -11.86 12.83 3.97
N CYS A 52 -11.58 13.46 5.11
CA CYS A 52 -11.55 12.77 6.41
C CYS A 52 -12.93 12.27 6.89
N ARG A 53 -14.00 12.56 6.14
CA ARG A 53 -15.36 12.06 6.44
C ARG A 53 -15.64 10.68 5.85
N LYS A 54 -14.79 10.20 4.93
CA LYS A 54 -14.91 8.86 4.34
C LYS A 54 -13.85 7.94 4.96
N PRO A 55 -14.15 6.65 5.13
CA PRO A 55 -13.16 5.70 5.61
C PRO A 55 -12.01 5.57 4.61
N ALA A 56 -10.79 5.36 5.13
CA ALA A 56 -9.68 4.93 4.30
C ALA A 56 -10.01 3.59 3.64
N LEU A 57 -9.55 3.40 2.40
CA LEU A 57 -9.78 2.19 1.63
C LEU A 57 -8.46 1.45 1.40
N ALA A 58 -8.49 0.11 1.47
CA ALA A 58 -7.35 -0.73 1.18
C ALA A 58 -7.74 -1.96 0.35
N ALA A 59 -6.76 -2.51 -0.37
CA ALA A 59 -6.84 -3.77 -1.08
C ALA A 59 -5.51 -4.53 -0.92
N ASP A 60 -5.54 -5.85 -1.04
CA ASP A 60 -4.31 -6.65 -1.04
C ASP A 60 -3.53 -6.40 -2.34
N MET A 61 -2.36 -5.76 -2.21
CA MET A 61 -1.47 -5.49 -3.34
C MET A 61 -0.95 -6.75 -4.05
N ASN A 62 -0.91 -7.89 -3.34
CA ASN A 62 -0.45 -9.18 -3.85
C ASN A 62 -1.59 -10.04 -4.43
N ALA A 63 -2.83 -9.54 -4.46
CA ALA A 63 -3.94 -10.23 -5.09
C ALA A 63 -3.57 -10.70 -6.52
N LYS A 64 -3.96 -11.92 -6.88
CA LYS A 64 -3.63 -12.53 -8.20
C LYS A 64 -4.61 -12.06 -9.29
N VAL A 65 -4.80 -10.75 -9.39
CA VAL A 65 -5.68 -10.06 -10.32
C VAL A 65 -4.90 -9.14 -11.26
N GLU A 66 -5.54 -8.68 -12.32
CA GLU A 66 -4.97 -7.83 -13.36
C GLU A 66 -5.99 -6.75 -13.75
N GLY A 67 -5.50 -5.59 -14.19
CA GLY A 67 -6.34 -4.46 -14.55
C GLY A 67 -6.85 -3.67 -13.35
N ASP A 68 -8.00 -3.01 -13.51
CA ASP A 68 -8.56 -2.11 -12.50
C ASP A 68 -9.00 -2.87 -11.24
N ILE A 69 -8.43 -2.48 -10.10
CA ILE A 69 -8.73 -3.08 -8.80
C ILE A 69 -9.64 -2.21 -7.92
N GLY A 70 -10.20 -1.12 -8.44
CA GLY A 70 -11.05 -0.21 -7.66
C GLY A 70 -12.20 -0.91 -6.92
N ASN A 71 -12.80 -1.94 -7.54
CA ASN A 71 -13.87 -2.75 -6.95
C ASN A 71 -13.41 -3.71 -5.84
N LEU A 72 -12.10 -3.89 -5.65
CA LEU A 72 -11.52 -4.72 -4.59
C LEU A 72 -11.19 -3.90 -3.34
N LEU A 73 -11.21 -2.58 -3.42
CA LEU A 73 -11.01 -1.71 -2.26
C LEU A 73 -12.12 -1.92 -1.24
N ARG A 74 -11.73 -1.98 0.03
CA ARG A 74 -12.64 -2.11 1.17
C ARG A 74 -12.27 -1.10 2.25
N PRO A 75 -13.23 -0.58 3.03
CA PRO A 75 -12.93 0.21 4.21
C PRO A 75 -11.94 -0.50 5.12
N VAL A 76 -10.91 0.21 5.54
CA VAL A 76 -9.96 -0.30 6.53
C VAL A 76 -10.66 -0.41 7.87
N THR A 77 -10.70 -1.61 8.42
CA THR A 77 -11.19 -1.83 9.79
C THR A 77 -10.07 -1.60 10.78
N ARG A 78 -10.41 -1.26 12.02
CA ARG A 78 -9.41 -1.10 13.09
C ARG A 78 -8.59 -2.37 13.32
N GLN A 79 -9.21 -3.53 13.16
CA GLN A 79 -8.53 -4.82 13.26
C GLN A 79 -7.54 -5.03 12.10
N ALA A 80 -7.91 -4.66 10.87
CA ALA A 80 -7.02 -4.76 9.71
C ALA A 80 -5.82 -3.79 9.83
N GLU A 81 -6.04 -2.59 10.35
CA GLU A 81 -5.00 -1.61 10.63
C GLU A 81 -4.02 -2.11 11.70
N LEU A 82 -4.52 -2.58 12.84
CA LEU A 82 -3.70 -3.16 13.90
C LEU A 82 -2.85 -4.31 13.36
N LYS A 83 -3.48 -5.25 12.65
CA LYS A 83 -2.80 -6.39 12.06
C LYS A 83 -1.69 -5.97 11.09
N LEU A 84 -1.94 -4.98 10.24
CA LEU A 84 -0.94 -4.46 9.30
C LEU A 84 0.29 -3.90 10.03
N ILE A 85 0.07 -3.14 11.11
CA ILE A 85 1.16 -2.56 11.90
C ILE A 85 1.94 -3.67 12.64
N GLU A 86 1.24 -4.61 13.28
CA GLU A 86 1.86 -5.75 13.96
C GLU A 86 2.70 -6.60 13.00
N ASP A 87 2.15 -6.97 11.85
CA ASP A 87 2.84 -7.75 10.82
C ASP A 87 4.11 -7.01 10.33
N SER A 88 4.07 -5.68 10.25
CA SER A 88 5.21 -4.85 9.86
C SER A 88 6.32 -4.86 10.91
N LEU A 89 6.00 -5.07 12.18
CA LEU A 89 6.96 -5.08 13.30
C LEU A 89 7.56 -6.46 13.59
N VAL A 90 7.03 -7.55 13.01
CA VAL A 90 7.49 -8.93 13.26
C VAL A 90 9.02 -9.08 13.13
N HIS A 91 9.63 -8.43 12.13
CA HIS A 91 11.07 -8.51 11.88
C HIS A 91 11.95 -7.82 12.95
N LEU A 92 11.31 -7.04 13.85
CA LEU A 92 11.93 -6.36 14.99
C LEU A 92 11.70 -7.09 16.32
N ALA A 93 10.96 -8.21 16.32
CA ALA A 93 10.74 -9.00 17.52
C ALA A 93 12.08 -9.40 18.17
N GLY A 94 12.19 -9.16 19.48
CA GLY A 94 13.42 -9.41 20.25
C GLY A 94 14.58 -8.44 20.01
N LYS A 95 14.46 -7.50 19.05
CA LYS A 95 15.48 -6.47 18.77
C LYS A 95 15.18 -5.14 19.45
N LEU A 96 13.95 -4.96 19.95
CA LEU A 96 13.50 -3.73 20.60
C LEU A 96 13.54 -3.88 22.12
N PRO A 97 13.81 -2.79 22.86
CA PRO A 97 13.64 -2.79 24.31
C PRO A 97 12.21 -3.19 24.72
N PRO A 98 12.03 -3.81 25.90
CA PRO A 98 10.71 -4.21 26.39
C PRO A 98 9.68 -3.07 26.31
N GLY A 99 8.48 -3.36 25.81
CA GLY A 99 7.39 -2.39 25.68
C GLY A 99 7.44 -1.47 24.45
N THR A 100 8.60 -1.32 23.78
CA THR A 100 8.76 -0.42 22.62
C THR A 100 7.82 -0.79 21.46
N GLY A 101 7.65 -2.08 21.16
CA GLY A 101 6.75 -2.52 20.09
C GLY A 101 5.31 -2.07 20.33
N ARG A 102 4.83 -2.11 21.59
CA ARG A 102 3.50 -1.62 21.95
C ARG A 102 3.40 -0.10 21.78
N GLN A 103 4.41 0.64 22.21
CA GLN A 103 4.44 2.11 22.04
C GLN A 103 4.40 2.51 20.56
N LEU A 104 5.11 1.78 19.69
CA LEU A 104 5.08 2.04 18.24
C LEU A 104 3.69 1.79 17.66
N VAL A 105 3.03 0.70 18.05
CA VAL A 105 1.64 0.40 17.64
C VAL A 105 0.70 1.49 18.12
N GLU A 106 0.73 1.83 19.41
CA GLU A 106 -0.12 2.88 20.00
C GLU A 106 0.09 4.24 19.33
N HIS A 107 1.34 4.62 19.08
CA HIS A 107 1.67 5.86 18.38
C HIS A 107 1.17 5.85 16.93
N ALA A 108 1.42 4.78 16.17
CA ALA A 108 0.93 4.64 14.80
C ALA A 108 -0.60 4.75 14.72
N LEU A 109 -1.30 4.12 15.68
CA LEU A 109 -2.74 4.11 15.79
C LEU A 109 -3.35 5.43 16.32
N SER A 110 -2.52 6.36 16.79
CA SER A 110 -2.94 7.69 17.25
C SER A 110 -3.09 8.70 16.11
N PHE A 111 -2.49 8.40 14.95
CA PHE A 111 -2.68 9.21 13.76
C PHE A 111 -4.08 9.00 13.19
N GLY A 112 -4.69 10.08 12.72
CA GLY A 112 -6.01 10.05 12.10
C GLY A 112 -6.20 11.28 11.22
N CYS A 113 -6.98 11.11 10.15
CA CYS A 113 -7.39 12.21 9.29
C CYS A 113 -8.24 13.18 10.10
N ARG A 114 -7.87 14.47 10.14
CA ARG A 114 -8.62 15.51 10.85
C ARG A 114 -9.45 16.30 9.85
N VAL A 115 -10.74 16.42 10.11
CA VAL A 115 -11.58 17.39 9.40
C VAL A 115 -11.07 18.79 9.78
N PRO A 116 -10.83 19.69 8.81
CA PRO A 116 -10.46 21.07 9.11
C PRO A 116 -11.55 21.79 9.89
#